data_AF-A0A7X6UN55-F1
#
_entry.id   AF-A0A7X6UN55-F1
#
_cell.length_a   1.000
_cell.length_b   1.000
_cell.length_c   1.000
_cell.angle_alpha   90.00
_cell.angle_beta   90.00
_cell.angle_gamma   90.00
#
_symmetry.space_group_name_H-M   'P 1'
#
loop_
_entity.id
_entity.type
_entity.pdbx_description
1 polymer ?
#
loop_
_entity_poly.entity_id
_entity_poly.type
_entity_poly.pdbx_seq_one_letter_code
_entity_poly.pdbx_strand_id
1 'polypeptide(L)'
;MAVTVVVLILFAVFGFFNSLKTHPKSALGGLLVLVAMVVILGVSYALGSGELLNIPGYDGPDNNPATLKMTDMWIFSMYIMLVLSIAAMIISPLLGKRK
;
A
#
# COMPACT_ATOMS: atom_id res chain seq x y z
N MET A 1 -20.12 14.55 -5.55
CA MET A 1 -18.87 14.07 -4.93
C MET A 1 -19.11 13.31 -3.64
N ALA A 2 -19.73 13.90 -2.60
CA ALA A 2 -19.96 13.19 -1.34
C ALA A 2 -20.87 11.94 -1.51
N VAL A 3 -22.03 12.09 -2.18
CA VAL A 3 -22.96 10.98 -2.44
C VAL A 3 -22.30 9.86 -3.25
N THR A 4 -21.51 10.20 -4.26
CA THR A 4 -20.83 9.22 -5.11
C THR A 4 -19.76 8.42 -4.35
N VAL A 5 -19.03 9.07 -3.44
CA VAL A 5 -18.06 8.39 -2.55
C VAL A 5 -18.77 7.42 -1.61
N VAL A 6 -19.87 7.86 -0.98
CA VAL A 6 -20.65 6.99 -0.08
C VAL A 6 -21.18 5.77 -0.82
N VAL A 7 -21.77 5.96 -2.00
CA VAL A 7 -22.29 4.85 -2.83
C VAL A 7 -21.17 3.91 -3.25
N LEU A 8 -20.00 4.42 -3.62
CA LEU A 8 -18.83 3.60 -3.96
C LEU A 8 -18.37 2.73 -2.77
N ILE A 9 -18.32 3.29 -1.57
CA ILE A 9 -17.96 2.55 -0.35
C ILE A 9 -18.99 1.45 -0.08
N LEU A 10 -20.30 1.76 -0.18
CA LEU A 10 -21.36 0.77 0.03
C LEU A 10 -21.26 -0.40 -0.96
N PHE A 11 -21.01 -0.12 -2.24
CA PHE A 11 -20.82 -1.16 -3.24
C PHE A 11 -19.57 -1.99 -2.98
N ALA A 12 -18.45 -1.36 -2.60
CA ALA A 12 -17.23 -2.09 -2.26
C ALA A 12 -17.45 -3.05 -1.08
N VAL A 13 -18.14 -2.59 -0.04
CA VAL A 13 -18.47 -3.41 1.15
C VAL A 13 -19.40 -4.56 0.78
N PHE A 14 -20.50 -4.28 0.06
CA PHE A 14 -21.44 -5.33 -0.36
C PHE A 14 -20.78 -6.36 -1.29
N GLY A 15 -19.98 -5.88 -2.25
CA GLY A 15 -19.21 -6.72 -3.16
C GLY A 15 -18.27 -7.66 -2.41
N PHE A 16 -17.54 -7.13 -1.43
CA PHE A 16 -16.64 -7.92 -0.59
C PHE A 16 -17.39 -9.02 0.19
N PHE A 17 -18.49 -8.70 0.87
CA PHE A 17 -19.27 -9.70 1.60
C PHE A 17 -19.91 -10.75 0.68
N ASN A 18 -20.33 -10.36 -0.52
CA ASN A 18 -20.82 -11.31 -1.51
C ASN A 18 -19.68 -12.25 -1.96
N SER A 19 -18.49 -11.72 -2.23
CA SER A 19 -17.30 -12.51 -2.58
C SER A 19 -16.85 -13.44 -1.45
N LEU A 20 -17.03 -13.06 -0.19
CA LEU A 20 -16.77 -13.97 0.94
C LEU A 20 -17.71 -15.18 0.94
N LYS A 21 -18.97 -15.01 0.51
CA LYS A 21 -19.94 -16.11 0.43
C LYS A 21 -19.71 -17.01 -0.79
N THR A 22 -19.41 -16.43 -1.94
CA THR A 22 -19.31 -17.17 -3.22
C THR A 22 -17.90 -17.70 -3.49
N HIS A 23 -16.86 -16.94 -3.13
CA HIS A 23 -15.46 -17.23 -3.42
C HIS A 23 -14.56 -16.94 -2.19
N PRO A 24 -14.77 -17.62 -1.05
CA PRO A 24 -14.14 -17.27 0.23
C PRO A 24 -12.61 -17.24 0.17
N LYS A 25 -11.98 -18.21 -0.50
CA LYS A 25 -10.51 -18.28 -0.61
C LYS A 25 -9.93 -17.06 -1.35
N SER A 26 -10.57 -16.65 -2.44
CA SER A 26 -10.11 -15.51 -3.23
C SER A 26 -10.32 -14.19 -2.47
N ALA A 27 -11.50 -14.03 -1.87
CA ALA A 27 -11.83 -12.85 -1.07
C ALA A 27 -10.90 -12.67 0.14
N LEU A 28 -10.62 -13.76 0.88
CA LEU A 28 -9.66 -13.75 1.99
C LEU A 28 -8.23 -13.47 1.52
N GLY A 29 -7.81 -14.02 0.37
CA GLY A 29 -6.52 -13.71 -0.23
C GLY A 29 -6.37 -12.22 -0.57
N GLY A 30 -7.40 -11.63 -1.18
CA GLY A 30 -7.44 -10.19 -1.46
C GLY A 30 -7.38 -9.33 -0.20
N LEU A 31 -8.12 -9.71 0.86
CA LEU A 31 -8.06 -9.03 2.15
C LEU A 31 -6.67 -9.12 2.78
N LEU A 32 -6.03 -10.30 2.71
CA LEU A 32 -4.67 -10.49 3.23
C LEU A 32 -3.68 -9.55 2.54
N VAL A 33 -3.75 -9.42 1.22
CA VAL A 33 -2.90 -8.49 0.46
C VAL A 33 -3.15 -7.04 0.88
N LEU A 34 -4.41 -6.65 1.10
CA LEU A 34 -4.76 -5.31 1.57
C LEU A 34 -4.18 -5.03 2.97
N VAL A 35 -4.30 -5.99 3.90
CA VAL A 35 -3.71 -5.87 5.24
C VAL A 35 -2.19 -5.76 5.15
N ALA A 36 -1.54 -6.58 4.31
CA ALA A 36 -0.10 -6.51 4.09
C ALA A 36 0.33 -5.13 3.55
N MET A 37 -0.45 -4.53 2.65
CA MET A 37 -0.19 -3.18 2.14
C MET A 37 -0.28 -2.12 3.25
N VAL A 38 -1.31 -2.18 4.10
CA VAL A 38 -1.44 -1.26 5.25
C VAL A 38 -0.26 -1.39 6.20
N VAL A 39 0.21 -2.63 6.47
CA VAL A 39 1.39 -2.88 7.29
C VAL A 39 2.65 -2.28 6.66
N ILE A 40 2.86 -2.47 5.35
CA ILE A 40 4.01 -1.89 4.63
C ILE A 40 3.98 -0.37 4.76
N LEU A 41 2.85 0.28 4.48
CA LEU A 41 2.72 1.74 4.59
C LEU A 41 2.98 2.22 6.02
N GLY A 42 2.42 1.57 7.03
CA GLY A 42 2.64 1.94 8.43
C GLY A 42 4.11 1.83 8.85
N VAL A 43 4.79 0.74 8.47
CA VAL A 43 6.22 0.56 8.74
C VAL A 43 7.07 1.57 7.97
N SER A 44 6.78 1.78 6.68
CA SER A 44 7.47 2.76 5.85
C SER A 44 7.34 4.18 6.39
N TYR A 45 6.17 4.57 6.91
CA TYR A 45 5.98 5.86 7.58
C TYR A 45 6.79 5.96 8.88
N ALA A 46 6.84 4.88 9.66
CA ALA A 46 7.61 4.85 10.91
C ALA A 46 9.14 4.96 10.68
N LEU A 47 9.62 4.44 9.55
CA LEU A 47 11.03 4.56 9.13
C LEU A 47 11.36 5.92 8.51
N GLY A 48 10.37 6.67 8.03
CA GLY A 48 10.55 7.98 7.41
C GLY A 48 11.16 9.02 8.37
N SER A 49 12.01 9.89 7.82
CA SER A 49 12.60 11.00 8.55
C SER A 49 11.65 12.20 8.58
N GLY A 50 11.62 12.89 9.71
CA GLY A 50 10.96 14.19 9.84
C GLY A 50 11.94 15.36 9.84
N GLU A 51 13.23 15.11 9.59
CA GLU A 51 14.26 16.14 9.55
C GLU A 51 14.03 17.07 8.36
N LEU A 52 13.94 18.38 8.62
CA LEU A 52 13.69 19.38 7.58
C LEU A 52 14.80 19.37 6.55
N LEU A 53 14.41 19.41 5.27
CA LEU A 53 15.38 19.48 4.19
C LEU A 53 15.97 20.88 4.12
N ASN A 54 17.29 20.96 3.96
CA ASN A 54 17.96 22.20 3.59
C ASN A 54 17.83 22.41 2.08
N ILE A 55 16.78 23.12 1.66
CA ILE A 55 16.51 23.45 0.26
C ILE A 55 16.81 24.93 0.03
N PRO A 56 17.93 25.29 -0.61
CA PRO A 56 18.29 26.68 -0.83
C PRO A 56 17.21 27.43 -1.61
N GLY A 57 16.71 28.54 -1.05
CA GLY A 57 15.72 29.40 -1.68
C GLY A 57 14.27 28.87 -1.62
N TYR A 58 13.99 27.86 -0.79
CA TYR A 58 12.64 27.34 -0.59
C TYR A 58 12.18 27.47 0.86
N ASP A 59 11.21 28.34 1.09
CA ASP A 59 10.56 28.58 2.39
C ASP A 59 9.09 28.12 2.38
N GLY A 60 8.75 27.15 1.54
CA GLY A 60 7.37 26.66 1.38
C GLY A 60 6.86 25.86 2.59
N PRO A 61 5.54 25.84 2.83
CA PRO A 61 4.94 25.19 3.99
C PRO A 61 5.03 23.65 3.96
N ASP A 62 5.38 23.08 2.80
CA ASP A 62 5.42 21.63 2.61
C ASP A 62 6.70 20.99 3.16
N ASN A 63 7.75 21.79 3.45
CA ASN A 63 8.92 21.31 4.19
C ASN A 63 8.58 21.24 5.68
N ASN A 64 7.74 20.27 6.04
CA ASN A 64 7.35 19.99 7.41
C ASN A 64 7.42 18.47 7.68
N PRO A 65 7.58 18.05 8.95
CA PRO A 65 7.82 16.66 9.28
C PRO A 65 6.74 15.68 8.80
N ALA A 66 5.47 16.11 8.75
CA ALA A 66 4.38 15.24 8.35
C ALA A 66 4.42 14.94 6.84
N THR A 67 4.62 15.97 6.02
CA THR A 67 4.76 15.83 4.57
C THR A 67 6.01 15.02 4.21
N LEU A 68 7.13 15.28 4.88
CA LEU A 68 8.39 14.54 4.65
C LEU A 68 8.23 13.05 4.94
N LYS A 69 7.67 12.69 6.10
CA LYS A 69 7.41 11.28 6.42
C LYS A 69 6.41 10.62 5.48
N MET A 70 5.42 11.37 4.97
CA MET A 70 4.50 10.86 3.97
C MET A 70 5.22 10.57 2.64
N THR A 71 6.11 11.46 2.20
CA THR A 71 6.94 11.24 1.01
C THR A 71 7.85 10.02 1.19
N ASP A 72 8.54 9.91 2.33
CA ASP A 72 9.38 8.76 2.65
C ASP A 72 8.59 7.45 2.69
N MET A 73 7.38 7.47 3.26
CA MET A 73 6.47 6.32 3.26
C MET A 73 6.23 5.80 1.85
N TRP A 74 5.90 6.69 0.91
CA TRP A 74 5.67 6.31 -0.48
C TRP A 74 6.94 5.77 -1.13
N ILE A 75 8.08 6.45 -0.96
CA ILE A 75 9.38 6.02 -1.52
C ILE A 75 9.77 4.63 -0.99
N PHE A 76 9.74 4.41 0.31
CA PHE A 76 10.08 3.11 0.90
C PHE A 76 9.10 2.02 0.49
N SER A 77 7.80 2.31 0.42
CA SER A 77 6.82 1.33 -0.05
C SER A 77 7.06 0.92 -1.51
N MET A 78 7.47 1.87 -2.38
CA MET A 78 7.86 1.58 -3.76
C MET A 78 9.10 0.69 -3.83
N TYR A 79 10.13 0.98 -3.03
CA TYR A 79 11.33 0.14 -2.99
C TYR A 79 11.04 -1.28 -2.48
N ILE A 80 10.23 -1.41 -1.42
CA ILE A 80 9.79 -2.72 -0.92
C ILE A 80 9.02 -3.48 -1.99
N MET A 81 8.10 -2.81 -2.69
CA MET A 81 7.31 -3.44 -3.75
C MET A 81 8.15 -3.83 -4.97
N LEU A 82 9.13 -3.01 -5.35
CA LEU A 82 10.08 -3.34 -6.41
C LEU A 82 10.84 -4.62 -6.07
N VAL A 83 11.42 -4.70 -4.86
CA VAL A 83 12.19 -5.86 -4.41
C VAL A 83 11.29 -7.11 -4.34
N LEU A 84 10.09 -6.99 -3.76
CA LEU A 84 9.13 -8.10 -3.69
C LEU A 84 8.68 -8.55 -5.08
N SER A 85 8.51 -7.63 -6.04
CA SER A 85 8.13 -7.96 -7.42
C SER A 85 9.24 -8.70 -8.15
N ILE A 86 10.48 -8.25 -8.02
CA ILE A 86 11.66 -8.92 -8.58
C ILE A 86 11.84 -10.29 -7.93
N ALA A 87 11.74 -10.38 -6.60
CA ALA A 87 11.84 -11.64 -5.87
C ALA A 87 10.73 -12.61 -6.31
N ALA A 88 9.48 -12.15 -6.44
CA ALA A 88 8.37 -12.97 -6.91
C ALA A 88 8.62 -13.47 -8.35
N MET A 89 9.16 -12.64 -9.24
CA MET A 89 9.50 -13.04 -10.62
C MET A 89 10.54 -14.17 -10.66
N ILE A 90 11.54 -14.14 -9.77
CA ILE A 90 12.62 -15.14 -9.71
C ILE A 90 12.19 -16.41 -8.96
N ILE A 91 11.42 -16.26 -7.88
CA ILE A 91 11.04 -17.35 -6.97
C ILE A 91 9.80 -18.10 -7.47
N SER A 92 8.84 -17.41 -8.09
CA SER A 92 7.60 -18.07 -8.55
C SER A 92 7.82 -19.25 -9.51
N PRO A 93 8.78 -19.23 -10.46
CA PRO A 93 9.09 -20.39 -11.29
C PRO A 93 9.72 -21.55 -10.49
N LEU A 94 10.46 -21.25 -9.42
CA LEU A 94 11.12 -22.24 -8.56
C LEU A 94 10.12 -22.92 -7.60
N LEU A 95 9.10 -22.20 -7.15
CA LEU A 95 8.02 -22.72 -6.30
C LEU A 95 6.94 -23.48 -7.10
N GLY A 96 6.94 -23.34 -8.43
CA GLY A 96 6.05 -24.10 -9.30
C GLY A 96 6.37 -25.59 -9.23
N LYS A 97 5.56 -26.37 -8.50
CA LYS A 97 5.49 -27.82 -8.74
C LYS A 97 5.20 -28.02 -10.23
N ARG A 98 6.11 -28.69 -10.94
CA ARG A 98 5.81 -29.26 -12.25
C ARG A 98 4.53 -30.08 -12.08
N LYS A 99 3.43 -29.62 -12.66
CA LYS A 99 2.30 -30.50 -12.94
C LYS A 99 2.72 -31.46 -14.04
#